data_AF-A0A9P1AUB8-F1
#
_entry.id   AF-A0A9P1AUB8-F1
#
_cell.length_a   1.000
_cell.length_b   1.000
_cell.length_c   1.000
_cell.angle_alpha   90.00
_cell.angle_beta   90.00
_cell.angle_gamma   90.00
#
_symmetry.space_group_name_H-M   'P 1'
#
loop_
_entity.id
_entity.type
_entity.pdbx_description
1 polymer ?
#
loop_
_entity_poly.entity_id
_entity_poly.type
_entity_poly.pdbx_seq_one_letter_code
_entity_poly.pdbx_strand_id
1 'polypeptide(L)'
;MLEWNSDSEMLAYGIIYLSLSASQIPMFCLVILAVHMKHRQKPGLTYKLMNLTLMFQFAQTLGHFITSPLLLFPEFQRFTVIIGIIGAFMFSCYDAELPTMALLAVCRVFTFAKIIKPGQTPLVVKVFLVCFYSILSFIFFHSSVHTTVTFAIPAWHFVPFPYSHVLRDFNLYLTLFSLVTAYTSYVTIVYMICVRKRDSMSVKSRRNEMSIMVQYTIIVGYTTATMIFWRNADPNSVGEEAAVNISWITSAYMYPILMFICNKSIRDKCLLLLGLQNCKFCCVLSSTTAPDSRRF
;
A
#
# COMPACT_ATOMS: atom_id res chain seq x y z
N MET A 1 -16.56 32.92 8.61
CA MET A 1 -16.89 31.76 9.46
C MET A 1 -16.96 30.59 8.50
N LEU A 2 -16.30 29.46 8.80
CA LEU A 2 -16.37 28.30 7.89
C LEU A 2 -17.82 27.78 7.87
N GLU A 3 -18.46 27.87 6.70
CA GLU A 3 -19.82 27.37 6.49
C GLU A 3 -19.78 25.90 6.06
N TRP A 4 -20.67 25.11 6.64
CA TRP A 4 -20.85 23.71 6.25
C TRP A 4 -21.44 23.63 4.84
N ASN A 5 -21.09 22.56 4.12
CA ASN A 5 -21.68 22.28 2.82
C ASN A 5 -23.21 22.09 2.96
N SER A 6 -23.97 22.86 2.19
CA SER A 6 -25.44 22.80 2.16
C SER A 6 -25.96 21.55 1.44
N ASP A 7 -25.14 20.94 0.58
CA ASP A 7 -25.44 19.68 -0.06
C ASP A 7 -25.22 18.51 0.93
N SER A 8 -26.30 17.83 1.27
CA SER A 8 -26.30 16.72 2.23
C SER A 8 -25.50 15.51 1.75
N GLU A 9 -25.45 15.25 0.44
CA GLU A 9 -24.67 14.13 -0.11
C GLU A 9 -23.18 14.44 0.00
N MET A 10 -22.77 15.66 -0.35
CA MET A 10 -21.38 16.09 -0.23
C MET A 10 -20.91 16.10 1.22
N LEU A 11 -21.76 16.56 2.13
CA LEU A 11 -21.49 16.52 3.56
C LEU A 11 -21.28 15.07 4.04
N ALA A 12 -22.15 14.15 3.63
CA ALA A 12 -22.03 12.72 3.97
C ALA A 12 -20.73 12.10 3.42
N TYR A 13 -20.42 12.33 2.14
CA TYR A 13 -19.17 11.85 1.55
C TYR A 13 -17.94 12.44 2.24
N GLY A 14 -17.96 13.72 2.60
CA GLY A 14 -16.88 14.35 3.36
C GLY A 14 -16.65 13.69 4.72
N ILE A 15 -17.73 13.37 5.45
CA ILE A 15 -17.63 12.67 6.74
C ILE A 15 -17.06 11.26 6.54
N ILE A 16 -17.52 10.54 5.51
CA ILE A 16 -17.03 9.20 5.18
C ILE A 16 -15.53 9.25 4.83
N TYR A 17 -15.13 10.14 3.94
CA TYR A 17 -13.73 10.24 3.49
C TYR A 17 -12.81 10.58 4.66
N LEU A 18 -13.22 11.53 5.50
CA LEU A 18 -12.46 11.95 6.67
C LEU A 18 -12.32 10.80 7.67
N SER A 19 -13.41 10.09 7.95
CA SER A 19 -13.41 8.98 8.93
C SER A 19 -12.55 7.80 8.48
N LEU A 20 -12.65 7.43 7.19
CA LEU A 20 -11.86 6.36 6.61
C LEU A 20 -10.37 6.73 6.61
N SER A 21 -10.00 7.88 6.04
CA SER A 21 -8.60 8.31 5.96
C SER A 21 -7.97 8.56 7.34
N ALA A 22 -8.70 9.14 8.30
CA ALA A 22 -8.19 9.40 9.64
C ALA A 22 -7.80 8.13 10.38
N SER A 23 -8.61 7.08 10.29
CA SER A 23 -8.36 5.81 10.99
C SER A 23 -7.23 4.98 10.36
N GLN A 24 -6.85 5.25 9.11
CA GLN A 24 -5.69 4.64 8.45
C GLN A 24 -4.36 5.13 9.00
N ILE A 25 -4.27 6.41 9.40
CA ILE A 25 -3.05 7.04 9.90
C ILE A 25 -2.39 6.22 11.04
N PRO A 26 -3.08 5.92 12.16
CA PRO A 26 -2.47 5.14 13.24
C PRO A 26 -2.07 3.73 12.80
N MET A 27 -2.81 3.13 11.87
CA MET A 27 -2.52 1.80 11.35
C MET A 27 -1.22 1.78 10.54
N PHE A 28 -1.03 2.74 9.64
CA PHE A 28 0.21 2.90 8.89
C PHE A 28 1.40 3.20 9.80
N CYS A 29 1.24 4.13 10.74
CA CYS A 29 2.28 4.43 11.74
C CYS A 29 2.76 3.17 12.47
N LEU A 30 1.82 2.35 12.95
CA LEU A 30 2.13 1.10 13.65
C LEU A 30 2.92 0.12 12.76
N VAL A 31 2.46 -0.12 11.53
CA VAL A 31 3.10 -1.11 10.63
C VAL A 31 4.45 -0.61 10.15
N ILE A 32 4.57 0.67 9.77
CA ILE A 32 5.85 1.32 9.42
C ILE A 32 6.88 1.15 10.54
N LEU A 33 6.50 1.46 11.77
CA LEU A 33 7.38 1.32 12.93
C LEU A 33 7.80 -0.14 13.14
N ALA A 34 6.85 -1.09 13.06
CA ALA A 34 7.14 -2.51 13.21
C ALA A 34 8.14 -3.02 12.14
N VAL A 35 7.97 -2.59 10.89
CA VAL A 35 8.87 -2.93 9.78
C VAL A 35 10.23 -2.26 9.94
N HIS A 36 10.27 -1.00 10.36
CA HIS A 36 11.50 -0.29 10.65
C HIS A 36 12.30 -0.98 11.76
N MET A 37 11.65 -1.38 12.86
CA MET A 37 12.29 -2.15 13.93
C MET A 37 12.84 -3.48 13.43
N LYS A 38 12.10 -4.20 12.57
CA LYS A 38 12.61 -5.43 11.94
C LYS A 38 13.81 -5.17 11.06
N HIS A 39 13.83 -4.06 10.32
CA HIS A 39 14.98 -3.67 9.53
C HIS A 39 16.22 -3.43 10.41
N ARG A 40 16.07 -2.75 11.55
CA ARG A 40 17.18 -2.55 12.50
C ARG A 40 17.71 -3.87 13.07
N GLN A 41 16.83 -4.84 13.32
CA GLN A 41 17.23 -6.16 13.84
C GLN A 41 17.90 -7.04 12.78
N LYS A 42 17.37 -7.04 11.55
CA LYS A 42 17.89 -7.83 10.43
C LYS A 42 17.86 -6.96 9.17
N PRO A 43 18.93 -6.20 8.91
CA PRO A 43 19.00 -5.34 7.74
C PRO A 43 18.83 -6.16 6.46
N GLY A 44 18.06 -5.63 5.53
CA GLY A 44 17.80 -6.28 4.25
C GLY A 44 17.00 -5.40 3.31
N LEU A 45 17.25 -5.58 2.02
CA LEU A 45 16.57 -4.85 0.94
C LEU A 45 15.04 -5.01 1.02
N THR A 46 14.57 -6.21 1.38
CA THR A 46 13.14 -6.51 1.54
C THR A 46 12.44 -5.54 2.48
N TYR A 47 12.99 -5.32 3.69
CA TYR A 47 12.37 -4.40 4.65
C TYR A 47 12.49 -2.94 4.23
N LYS A 48 13.55 -2.56 3.50
CA LYS A 48 13.68 -1.20 2.96
C LYS A 48 12.59 -0.91 1.93
N LEU A 49 12.42 -1.80 0.94
CA LEU A 49 11.40 -1.64 -0.09
C LEU A 49 9.97 -1.74 0.48
N MET A 50 9.76 -2.61 1.48
CA MET A 50 8.47 -2.71 2.17
C MET A 50 8.13 -1.43 2.93
N ASN A 51 9.10 -0.83 3.64
CA ASN A 51 8.90 0.48 4.27
C ASN A 51 8.65 1.58 3.24
N LEU A 52 9.38 1.57 2.13
CA LEU A 52 9.22 2.58 1.09
C LEU A 52 7.81 2.53 0.46
N THR A 53 7.31 1.31 0.19
CA THR A 53 5.92 1.09 -0.22
C THR A 53 4.93 1.65 0.80
N LEU A 54 5.10 1.30 2.08
CA LEU A 54 4.25 1.78 3.17
C LEU A 54 4.26 3.31 3.28
N MET A 55 5.40 3.96 3.05
CA MET A 55 5.51 5.42 3.07
C MET A 55 4.72 6.08 1.95
N PHE A 56 4.77 5.54 0.72
CA PHE A 56 3.96 6.06 -0.38
C PHE A 56 2.46 5.93 -0.11
N GLN A 57 2.03 4.83 0.48
CA GLN A 57 0.61 4.63 0.87
C GLN A 57 0.20 5.54 2.02
N PHE A 58 1.09 5.73 2.99
CA PHE A 58 0.86 6.65 4.08
C PHE A 58 0.75 8.10 3.59
N ALA A 59 1.61 8.50 2.64
CA ALA A 59 1.54 9.80 1.99
C ALA A 59 0.20 10.01 1.25
N GLN A 60 -0.29 9.01 0.52
CA GLN A 60 -1.62 9.05 -0.11
C GLN A 60 -2.75 9.17 0.92
N THR A 61 -2.67 8.40 2.02
CA THR A 61 -3.62 8.46 3.13
C THR A 61 -3.69 9.86 3.73
N LEU A 62 -2.53 10.49 3.98
CA LEU A 62 -2.47 11.86 4.47
C LEU A 62 -3.07 12.85 3.46
N GLY A 63 -2.82 12.66 2.18
CA GLY A 63 -3.44 13.46 1.13
C GLY A 63 -4.97 13.37 1.12
N HIS A 64 -5.53 12.16 1.20
CA HIS A 64 -6.98 11.96 1.32
C HIS A 64 -7.53 12.58 2.61
N PHE A 65 -6.82 12.44 3.74
CA PHE A 65 -7.22 13.05 5.01
C PHE A 65 -7.25 14.58 4.93
N ILE A 66 -6.21 15.19 4.36
CA ILE A 66 -6.10 16.65 4.20
C ILE A 66 -7.15 17.19 3.23
N THR A 67 -7.55 16.42 2.23
CA THR A 67 -8.51 16.84 1.19
C THR A 67 -9.96 16.48 1.49
N SER A 68 -10.23 15.60 2.47
CA SER A 68 -11.60 15.28 2.91
C SER A 68 -12.41 16.51 3.36
N PRO A 69 -11.82 17.50 4.08
CA PRO A 69 -12.51 18.75 4.41
C PRO A 69 -13.02 19.56 3.21
N LEU A 70 -12.52 19.33 1.98
CA LEU A 70 -13.00 20.03 0.78
C LEU A 70 -14.49 19.78 0.51
N LEU A 71 -15.01 18.62 0.90
CA LEU A 71 -16.43 18.29 0.76
C LEU A 71 -17.27 18.83 1.93
N LEU A 72 -16.66 18.99 3.11
CA LEU A 72 -17.33 19.50 4.31
C LEU A 72 -17.47 21.02 4.30
N PHE A 73 -16.45 21.71 3.78
CA PHE A 73 -16.33 23.16 3.77
C PHE A 73 -15.94 23.64 2.37
N PRO A 74 -16.92 24.04 1.53
CA PRO A 74 -16.67 24.44 0.15
C PRO A 74 -15.68 25.59 -0.01
N GLU A 75 -15.54 26.46 1.00
CA GLU A 75 -14.57 27.56 1.01
C GLU A 75 -13.13 27.09 0.74
N PHE A 76 -12.77 25.86 1.10
CA PHE A 76 -11.42 25.34 0.86
C PHE A 76 -11.14 25.07 -0.62
N GLN A 77 -12.15 24.93 -1.48
CA GLN A 77 -11.96 24.71 -2.93
C GLN A 77 -11.30 25.91 -3.63
N ARG A 78 -11.32 27.10 -3.02
CA ARG A 78 -10.64 28.29 -3.56
C ARG A 78 -9.11 28.11 -3.65
N PHE A 79 -8.54 27.17 -2.90
CA PHE A 79 -7.10 26.90 -2.88
C PHE A 79 -6.67 25.94 -3.99
N THR A 80 -7.10 26.20 -5.23
CA THR A 80 -6.95 25.30 -6.39
C THR A 80 -5.50 24.86 -6.63
N VAL A 81 -4.53 25.78 -6.51
CA VAL A 81 -3.10 25.47 -6.66
C VAL A 81 -2.62 24.48 -5.58
N ILE A 82 -3.00 24.70 -4.33
CA ILE A 82 -2.60 23.83 -3.21
C ILE A 82 -3.22 22.44 -3.38
N ILE A 83 -4.50 22.39 -3.74
CA ILE A 83 -5.22 21.14 -4.03
C ILE A 83 -4.56 20.39 -5.18
N GLY A 84 -4.17 21.10 -6.25
CA GLY A 84 -3.48 20.50 -7.39
C GLY A 84 -2.10 19.93 -7.03
N ILE A 85 -1.33 20.62 -6.18
CA ILE A 85 -0.05 20.11 -5.66
C ILE A 85 -0.25 18.84 -4.82
N ILE A 86 -1.27 18.83 -3.94
CA ILE A 86 -1.61 17.64 -3.15
C ILE A 86 -2.01 16.47 -4.05
N GLY A 87 -2.86 16.72 -5.05
CA GLY A 87 -3.27 15.72 -6.04
C GLY A 87 -2.09 15.15 -6.82
N ALA A 88 -1.21 16.02 -7.34
CA ALA A 88 0.01 15.60 -8.02
C ALA A 88 0.93 14.76 -7.12
N PHE A 89 1.06 15.13 -5.84
CA PHE A 89 1.85 14.39 -4.87
C PHE A 89 1.26 12.99 -4.57
N MET A 90 -0.05 12.92 -4.31
CA MET A 90 -0.75 11.66 -4.08
C MET A 90 -0.63 10.74 -5.28
N PHE A 91 -0.86 11.27 -6.48
CA PHE A 91 -0.75 10.53 -7.72
C PHE A 91 0.67 10.00 -7.97
N SER A 92 1.69 10.83 -7.71
CA SER A 92 3.08 10.40 -7.83
C SER A 92 3.46 9.32 -6.79
N CYS A 93 2.88 9.38 -5.59
CA CYS A 93 3.03 8.32 -4.60
C CYS A 93 2.35 7.02 -5.06
N TYR A 94 1.18 7.11 -5.70
CA TYR A 94 0.51 5.97 -6.31
C TYR A 94 1.38 5.32 -7.40
N ASP A 95 1.93 6.13 -8.31
CA ASP A 95 2.84 5.66 -9.35
C ASP A 95 4.14 5.07 -8.81
N ALA A 96 4.55 5.48 -7.61
CA ALA A 96 5.74 4.96 -6.96
C ALA A 96 5.47 3.64 -6.23
N GLU A 97 4.29 3.43 -5.63
CA GLU A 97 4.05 2.26 -4.78
C GLU A 97 4.08 0.94 -5.56
N LEU A 98 3.30 0.80 -6.63
CA LEU A 98 3.12 -0.47 -7.34
C LEU A 98 4.45 -0.97 -7.94
N PRO A 99 5.26 -0.14 -8.61
CA PRO A 99 6.56 -0.57 -9.14
C PRO A 99 7.55 -0.92 -8.01
N THR A 100 7.51 -0.20 -6.89
CA THR A 100 8.35 -0.52 -5.72
C THR A 100 8.01 -1.91 -5.17
N MET A 101 6.74 -2.28 -5.19
CA MET A 101 6.28 -3.60 -4.76
C MET A 101 6.59 -4.71 -5.76
N ALA A 102 6.48 -4.43 -7.05
CA ALA A 102 6.94 -5.33 -8.10
C ALA A 102 8.43 -5.62 -7.95
N LEU A 103 9.25 -4.56 -7.75
CA LEU A 103 10.68 -4.69 -7.51
C LEU A 103 10.98 -5.48 -6.23
N LEU A 104 10.22 -5.26 -5.15
CA LEU A 104 10.32 -6.07 -3.93
C LEU A 104 10.10 -7.56 -4.22
N ALA A 105 9.07 -7.90 -5.00
CA ALA A 105 8.76 -9.28 -5.36
C ALA A 105 9.89 -9.91 -6.21
N VAL A 106 10.40 -9.20 -7.21
CA VAL A 106 11.54 -9.64 -8.05
C VAL A 106 12.80 -9.83 -7.22
N CYS A 107 13.13 -8.88 -6.33
CA CYS A 107 14.29 -8.99 -5.46
C CYS A 107 14.19 -10.20 -4.53
N ARG A 108 12.97 -10.55 -4.08
CA ARG A 108 12.74 -11.78 -3.32
C ARG A 108 12.94 -13.01 -4.19
N VAL A 109 12.44 -13.06 -5.43
CA VAL A 109 12.73 -14.16 -6.37
C VAL A 109 14.24 -14.37 -6.50
N PHE A 110 15.02 -13.32 -6.72
CA PHE A 110 16.48 -13.42 -6.83
C PHE A 110 17.18 -13.83 -5.53
N THR A 111 16.66 -13.41 -4.38
CA THR A 111 17.15 -13.88 -3.07
C THR A 111 16.86 -15.37 -2.91
N PHE A 112 15.67 -15.83 -3.30
CA PHE A 112 15.33 -17.24 -3.36
C PHE A 112 16.17 -17.96 -4.41
N ALA A 113 16.50 -17.38 -5.55
CA ALA A 113 17.39 -18.01 -6.52
C ALA A 113 18.87 -18.03 -6.07
N LYS A 114 19.21 -17.45 -4.90
CA LYS A 114 20.58 -17.24 -4.40
C LYS A 114 21.46 -16.38 -5.33
N ILE A 115 20.84 -15.58 -6.20
CA ILE A 115 21.53 -14.61 -7.07
C ILE A 115 21.94 -13.39 -6.24
N ILE A 116 21.07 -12.93 -5.33
CA ILE A 116 21.35 -11.83 -4.41
C ILE A 116 21.63 -12.38 -3.01
N LYS A 117 22.72 -11.93 -2.38
CA LYS A 117 23.02 -12.24 -0.99
C LYS A 117 22.02 -11.55 -0.05
N PRO A 118 21.46 -12.25 0.95
CA PRO A 118 20.60 -11.64 1.96
C PRO A 118 21.33 -10.50 2.67
N GLY A 119 20.69 -9.34 2.82
CA GLY A 119 21.23 -8.20 3.54
C GLY A 119 21.97 -7.16 2.69
N GLN A 120 22.38 -7.52 1.47
CA GLN A 120 23.01 -6.58 0.54
C GLN A 120 21.98 -6.02 -0.46
N THR A 121 22.13 -4.75 -0.83
CA THR A 121 21.35 -4.15 -1.91
C THR A 121 22.24 -4.11 -3.16
N PRO A 122 21.93 -4.89 -4.21
CA PRO A 122 22.72 -4.87 -5.44
C PRO A 122 22.77 -3.47 -6.05
N LEU A 123 23.90 -3.12 -6.67
CA LEU A 123 24.08 -1.83 -7.32
C LEU A 123 23.00 -1.58 -8.38
N VAL A 124 22.67 -2.60 -9.18
CA VAL A 124 21.63 -2.54 -10.22
C VAL A 124 20.29 -2.08 -9.65
N VAL A 125 19.89 -2.61 -8.49
CA VAL A 125 18.64 -2.21 -7.82
C VAL A 125 18.71 -0.75 -7.36
N LYS A 126 19.86 -0.29 -6.85
CA LYS A 126 20.03 1.11 -6.44
C LYS A 126 19.93 2.06 -7.63
N VAL A 127 20.64 1.75 -8.73
CA VAL A 127 20.62 2.55 -9.96
C VAL A 127 19.20 2.62 -10.52
N PHE A 128 18.51 1.47 -10.60
CA PHE A 128 17.11 1.42 -11.02
C PHE A 128 16.22 2.32 -10.17
N LEU A 129 16.30 2.22 -8.83
CA LEU A 129 15.49 3.04 -7.93
C LEU A 129 15.77 4.54 -8.11
N VAL A 130 17.04 4.93 -8.24
CA VAL A 130 17.41 6.34 -8.45
C VAL A 130 16.83 6.84 -9.78
N CYS A 131 17.06 6.15 -10.88
CA CYS A 131 16.54 6.55 -12.19
C CYS A 131 15.01 6.61 -12.20
N PHE A 132 14.36 5.59 -11.63
CA PHE A 132 12.90 5.50 -11.58
C PHE A 132 12.29 6.65 -10.76
N TYR A 133 12.79 6.89 -9.55
CA TYR A 133 12.27 7.99 -8.73
C TYR A 133 12.66 9.38 -9.25
N SER A 134 13.76 9.52 -9.99
CA SER A 134 14.07 10.77 -10.69
C SER A 134 13.01 11.08 -11.76
N ILE A 135 12.57 10.08 -12.53
CA ILE A 135 11.48 10.25 -13.52
C ILE A 135 10.17 10.62 -12.82
N LEU A 136 9.80 9.91 -11.74
CA LEU A 136 8.57 10.23 -11.00
C LEU A 136 8.64 11.62 -10.35
N SER A 137 9.80 12.03 -9.85
CA SER A 137 9.99 13.38 -9.30
C SER A 137 9.80 14.44 -10.38
N PHE A 138 10.31 14.21 -11.59
CA PHE A 138 10.08 15.09 -12.73
C PHE A 138 8.58 15.20 -13.07
N ILE A 139 7.88 14.06 -13.14
CA ILE A 139 6.41 14.03 -13.38
C ILE A 139 5.66 14.78 -12.27
N PHE A 140 6.05 14.62 -11.01
CA PHE A 140 5.47 15.32 -9.87
C PHE A 140 5.62 16.85 -10.01
N PHE A 141 6.84 17.34 -10.26
CA PHE A 141 7.09 18.78 -10.40
C PHE A 141 6.35 19.36 -11.61
N HIS A 142 6.39 18.68 -12.75
CA HIS A 142 5.63 19.09 -13.93
C HIS A 142 4.13 19.17 -13.63
N SER A 143 3.58 18.13 -13.00
CA SER A 143 2.15 18.06 -12.65
C SER A 143 1.75 19.14 -11.64
N SER A 144 2.64 19.48 -10.72
CA SER A 144 2.44 20.53 -9.72
C SER A 144 2.43 21.94 -10.33
N VAL A 145 3.36 22.22 -11.25
CA VAL A 145 3.45 23.53 -11.93
C VAL A 145 2.24 23.78 -12.83
N HIS A 146 1.76 22.74 -13.51
CA HIS A 146 0.65 22.85 -14.46
C HIS A 146 -0.71 22.46 -13.86
N THR A 147 -0.78 22.14 -12.57
CA THR A 147 -2.01 21.70 -11.87
C THR A 147 -2.78 20.65 -12.68
N THR A 148 -2.07 19.62 -13.13
CA THR A 148 -2.62 18.59 -14.06
C THR A 148 -3.64 17.66 -13.41
N VAL A 149 -3.72 17.70 -12.07
CA VAL A 149 -4.66 16.96 -11.24
C VAL A 149 -5.47 17.97 -10.43
N THR A 150 -6.77 17.77 -10.35
CA THR A 150 -7.69 18.60 -9.55
C THR A 150 -8.68 17.73 -8.80
N PHE A 151 -9.24 18.27 -7.71
CA PHE A 151 -10.32 17.64 -6.98
C PHE A 151 -11.65 18.23 -7.47
N ALA A 152 -12.21 17.66 -8.54
CA ALA A 152 -13.55 18.01 -8.98
C ALA A 152 -14.53 17.15 -8.16
N ILE A 153 -15.20 17.79 -7.21
CA ILE A 153 -16.01 17.10 -6.22
C ILE A 153 -17.00 16.13 -6.87
N PRO A 154 -17.13 14.89 -6.36
CA PRO A 154 -16.54 14.38 -5.11
C PRO A 154 -15.23 13.59 -5.28
N ALA A 155 -14.51 13.72 -6.40
CA ALA A 155 -13.39 12.85 -6.76
C ALA A 155 -12.17 13.58 -7.36
N TRP A 156 -11.10 12.81 -7.59
CA TRP A 156 -9.87 13.28 -8.23
C TRP A 156 -9.94 13.09 -9.74
N HIS A 157 -9.60 14.14 -10.48
CA HIS A 157 -9.61 14.13 -11.95
C HIS A 157 -8.32 14.69 -12.53
N PHE A 158 -7.98 14.20 -13.72
CA PHE A 158 -7.01 14.87 -14.57
C PHE A 158 -7.65 16.05 -15.26
N VAL A 159 -6.99 17.20 -15.18
CA VAL A 159 -7.34 18.35 -16.01
C VAL A 159 -6.95 18.02 -17.46
N PRO A 160 -7.79 18.31 -18.46
CA PRO A 160 -7.39 18.17 -19.85
C PRO A 160 -6.24 19.13 -20.19
N PHE A 161 -5.06 18.59 -20.49
CA PHE A 161 -3.89 19.35 -20.99
C PHE A 161 -3.23 18.61 -22.16
N PRO A 162 -2.36 19.26 -22.96
CA PRO A 162 -1.62 18.60 -24.03
C PRO A 162 -0.86 17.40 -23.47
N TYR A 163 -1.01 16.22 -24.07
CA TYR A 163 -0.43 14.94 -23.59
C TYR A 163 -1.04 14.33 -22.31
N SER A 164 -2.17 14.83 -21.81
CA SER A 164 -2.90 14.19 -20.69
C SER A 164 -3.24 12.72 -20.95
N HIS A 165 -3.55 12.36 -22.20
CA HIS A 165 -3.74 10.97 -22.61
C HIS A 165 -2.47 10.12 -22.45
N VAL A 166 -1.29 10.67 -22.77
CA VAL A 166 0.00 9.99 -22.62
C VAL A 166 0.28 9.68 -21.16
N LEU A 167 0.04 10.64 -20.26
CA LEU A 167 0.24 10.45 -18.83
C LEU A 167 -0.71 9.40 -18.25
N ARG A 168 -1.99 9.45 -18.66
CA ARG A 168 -3.01 8.48 -18.24
C ARG A 168 -2.69 7.06 -18.74
N ASP A 169 -2.25 6.93 -19.98
CA ASP A 169 -1.88 5.64 -20.57
C ASP A 169 -0.59 5.11 -19.93
N PHE A 170 0.40 5.98 -19.69
CA PHE A 170 1.60 5.63 -18.95
C PHE A 170 1.27 5.08 -17.56
N ASN A 171 0.42 5.76 -16.78
CA ASN A 171 -0.02 5.29 -15.47
C ASN A 171 -0.72 3.92 -15.54
N LEU A 172 -1.59 3.71 -16.54
CA LEU A 172 -2.24 2.41 -16.74
C LEU A 172 -1.22 1.32 -17.02
N TYR A 173 -0.33 1.53 -18.01
CA TYR A 173 0.66 0.53 -18.39
C TYR A 173 1.62 0.25 -17.25
N LEU A 174 2.06 1.27 -16.52
CA LEU A 174 2.91 1.13 -15.34
C LEU A 174 2.21 0.30 -14.25
N THR A 175 0.93 0.59 -13.99
CA THR A 175 0.11 -0.14 -13.03
C THR A 175 -0.03 -1.60 -13.42
N LEU A 176 -0.51 -1.89 -14.64
CA LEU A 176 -0.71 -3.25 -15.14
C LEU A 176 0.61 -4.04 -15.17
N PHE A 177 1.69 -3.42 -15.66
CA PHE A 177 3.01 -4.04 -15.69
C PHE A 177 3.50 -4.40 -14.28
N SER A 178 3.30 -3.51 -13.31
CA SER A 178 3.68 -3.74 -11.92
C SER A 178 2.87 -4.87 -11.28
N LEU A 179 1.55 -4.90 -11.50
CA LEU A 179 0.68 -5.95 -10.99
C LEU A 179 1.07 -7.32 -11.55
N VAL A 180 1.25 -7.43 -12.87
CA VAL A 180 1.67 -8.68 -13.53
C VAL A 180 3.05 -9.12 -13.04
N THR A 181 4.02 -8.21 -12.97
CA THR A 181 5.37 -8.51 -12.50
C THR A 181 5.38 -8.98 -11.04
N ALA A 182 4.62 -8.32 -10.17
CA ALA A 182 4.51 -8.73 -8.77
C ALA A 182 3.86 -10.12 -8.64
N TYR A 183 2.75 -10.35 -9.35
CA TYR A 183 2.00 -11.60 -9.28
C TYR A 183 2.84 -12.79 -9.79
N THR A 184 3.44 -12.66 -10.97
CA THR A 184 4.31 -13.70 -11.55
C THR A 184 5.53 -13.99 -10.68
N SER A 185 6.09 -12.97 -10.02
CA SER A 185 7.18 -13.14 -9.05
C SER A 185 6.74 -13.97 -7.84
N TYR A 186 5.55 -13.72 -7.28
CA TYR A 186 5.04 -14.51 -6.15
C TYR A 186 4.69 -15.94 -6.52
N VAL A 187 4.09 -16.17 -7.70
CA VAL A 187 3.89 -17.52 -8.24
C VAL A 187 5.23 -18.25 -8.38
N THR A 188 6.26 -17.57 -8.87
CA THR A 188 7.61 -18.13 -9.01
C THR A 188 8.22 -18.47 -7.63
N ILE A 189 8.04 -17.63 -6.61
CA ILE A 189 8.48 -17.93 -5.24
C ILE A 189 7.81 -19.20 -4.72
N VAL A 190 6.50 -19.32 -4.87
CA VAL A 190 5.76 -20.51 -4.41
C VAL A 190 6.16 -21.76 -5.20
N TYR A 191 6.31 -21.65 -6.52
CA TYR A 191 6.84 -22.73 -7.35
C TYR A 191 8.22 -23.20 -6.86
N MET A 192 9.15 -22.27 -6.60
CA MET A 192 10.47 -22.59 -6.06
C MET A 192 10.40 -23.26 -4.68
N ILE A 193 9.41 -22.91 -3.85
CA ILE A 193 9.23 -23.51 -2.52
C ILE A 193 8.67 -24.94 -2.63
N CYS A 194 7.68 -25.16 -3.49
CA CYS A 194 6.99 -26.44 -3.62
C CYS A 194 7.82 -27.47 -4.40
N VAL A 195 8.39 -27.08 -5.54
CA VAL A 195 9.02 -28.01 -6.48
C VAL A 195 10.47 -28.28 -6.15
N ARG A 196 11.25 -27.24 -5.80
CA ARG A 196 12.69 -27.41 -5.51
C ARG A 196 12.98 -27.95 -4.11
N LYS A 197 11.97 -28.40 -3.35
CA LYS A 197 12.05 -28.92 -1.96
C LYS A 197 13.27 -28.38 -1.22
N ARG A 198 13.27 -27.07 -0.93
CA ARG A 198 14.39 -26.48 -0.20
C ARG A 198 14.38 -27.00 1.23
N ASP A 199 15.14 -28.05 1.46
CA ASP A 199 15.32 -28.73 2.76
C ASP A 199 15.84 -27.78 3.86
N SER A 200 16.36 -26.61 3.47
CA SER A 200 16.82 -25.57 4.39
C SER A 200 15.72 -24.66 4.95
N MET A 201 14.45 -24.78 4.53
CA MET A 201 13.36 -23.90 4.98
C MET A 201 12.41 -24.60 5.94
N SER A 202 12.23 -24.01 7.12
CA SER A 202 11.25 -24.51 8.09
C SER A 202 9.82 -24.44 7.52
N VAL A 203 8.96 -25.36 7.96
CA VAL A 203 7.52 -25.39 7.61
C VAL A 203 6.85 -24.05 7.90
N LYS A 204 7.22 -23.41 9.03
CA LYS A 204 6.75 -22.07 9.42
C LYS A 204 7.14 -21.00 8.42
N SER A 205 8.35 -21.07 7.85
CA SER A 205 8.78 -20.15 6.79
C SER A 205 7.97 -20.36 5.51
N ARG A 206 7.74 -21.60 5.08
CA ARG A 206 6.93 -21.89 3.88
C ARG A 206 5.50 -21.36 3.99
N ARG A 207 4.84 -21.60 5.13
CA ARG A 207 3.49 -21.08 5.40
C ARG A 207 3.44 -19.56 5.37
N ASN A 208 4.47 -18.89 5.89
CA ASN A 208 4.56 -17.43 5.85
C ASN A 208 4.69 -16.91 4.40
N GLU A 209 5.46 -17.58 3.54
CA GLU A 209 5.58 -17.22 2.12
C GLU A 209 4.26 -17.41 1.35
N MET A 210 3.58 -18.53 1.56
CA MET A 210 2.25 -18.76 0.96
C MET A 210 1.23 -17.71 1.42
N SER A 211 1.26 -17.36 2.70
CA SER A 211 0.42 -16.30 3.28
C SER A 211 0.67 -14.94 2.60
N ILE A 212 1.93 -14.63 2.25
CA ILE A 212 2.24 -13.40 1.52
C ILE A 212 1.72 -13.46 0.07
N MET A 213 1.77 -14.61 -0.60
CA MET A 213 1.14 -14.76 -1.93
C MET A 213 -0.37 -14.49 -1.88
N VAL A 214 -1.07 -15.01 -0.86
CA VAL A 214 -2.51 -14.75 -0.67
C VAL A 214 -2.76 -13.26 -0.48
N GLN A 215 -1.98 -12.59 0.37
CA GLN A 215 -2.04 -11.13 0.54
C GLN A 215 -1.92 -10.41 -0.82
N TYR A 216 -0.91 -10.74 -1.62
CA TYR A 216 -0.72 -10.08 -2.92
C TYR A 216 -1.82 -10.41 -3.92
N THR A 217 -2.38 -11.61 -3.89
CA THR A 217 -3.51 -11.99 -4.75
C THR A 217 -4.73 -11.13 -4.46
N ILE A 218 -5.04 -10.92 -3.17
CA ILE A 218 -6.13 -10.04 -2.74
C ILE A 218 -5.88 -8.61 -3.21
N ILE A 219 -4.66 -8.10 -3.02
CA ILE A 219 -4.33 -6.74 -3.44
C ILE A 219 -4.44 -6.57 -4.96
N VAL A 220 -3.86 -7.48 -5.74
CA VAL A 220 -3.94 -7.41 -7.21
C VAL A 220 -5.39 -7.44 -7.66
N GLY A 221 -6.22 -8.32 -7.10
CA GLY A 221 -7.64 -8.38 -7.39
C GLY A 221 -8.36 -7.08 -7.06
N TYR A 222 -8.11 -6.53 -5.87
CA TYR A 222 -8.70 -5.27 -5.43
C TYR A 222 -8.29 -4.10 -6.33
N THR A 223 -6.98 -3.88 -6.53
CA THR A 223 -6.46 -2.77 -7.36
C THR A 223 -6.95 -2.89 -8.81
N THR A 224 -7.02 -4.10 -9.36
CA THR A 224 -7.55 -4.31 -10.72
C THR A 224 -9.04 -3.94 -10.79
N ALA A 225 -9.84 -4.35 -9.80
CA ALA A 225 -11.25 -4.00 -9.73
C ALA A 225 -11.45 -2.48 -9.59
N THR A 226 -10.69 -1.81 -8.72
CA THR A 226 -10.71 -0.34 -8.58
C THR A 226 -10.35 0.35 -9.89
N MET A 227 -9.34 -0.13 -10.61
CA MET A 227 -8.95 0.43 -11.91
C MET A 227 -10.02 0.25 -12.99
N ILE A 228 -10.66 -0.92 -13.05
CA ILE A 228 -11.78 -1.17 -13.97
C ILE A 228 -12.95 -0.27 -13.62
N PHE A 229 -13.27 -0.14 -12.33
CA PHE A 229 -14.37 0.69 -11.88
C PHE A 229 -14.14 2.18 -12.19
N TRP A 230 -12.96 2.71 -11.86
CA TRP A 230 -12.58 4.09 -12.19
C TRP A 230 -12.65 4.40 -13.68
N ARG A 231 -12.35 3.42 -14.56
CA ARG A 231 -12.43 3.63 -16.01
C ARG A 231 -13.84 3.65 -16.58
N ASN A 232 -14.78 2.97 -15.92
CA ASN A 232 -16.14 2.79 -16.44
C ASN A 232 -17.19 3.59 -15.66
N ALA A 233 -16.81 4.26 -14.57
CA ALA A 233 -17.70 5.14 -13.83
C ALA A 233 -18.20 6.28 -14.73
N ASP A 234 -19.49 6.58 -14.65
CA ASP A 234 -20.08 7.72 -15.33
C ASP A 234 -19.62 9.01 -14.65
N PRO A 235 -18.87 9.89 -15.36
CA PRO A 235 -18.39 11.15 -14.78
C PRO A 235 -19.51 12.12 -14.41
N ASN A 236 -20.76 11.88 -14.86
CA ASN A 236 -21.92 12.67 -14.48
C ASN A 236 -22.64 12.12 -13.24
N SER A 237 -22.31 10.91 -12.81
CA SER A 237 -22.90 10.25 -11.65
C SER A 237 -22.06 10.55 -10.41
N VAL A 238 -22.53 11.53 -9.63
CA VAL A 238 -21.92 11.93 -8.35
C VAL A 238 -21.67 10.74 -7.43
N GLY A 239 -22.64 9.81 -7.36
CA GLY A 239 -22.52 8.61 -6.53
C GLY A 239 -21.45 7.64 -7.02
N GLU A 240 -21.28 7.48 -8.33
CA GLU A 240 -20.22 6.62 -8.89
C GLU A 240 -18.83 7.24 -8.69
N GLU A 241 -18.68 8.54 -8.92
CA GLU A 241 -17.43 9.27 -8.65
C GLU A 241 -17.06 9.19 -7.15
N ALA A 242 -18.05 9.35 -6.27
CA ALA A 242 -17.82 9.19 -4.84
C ALA A 242 -17.38 7.75 -4.49
N ALA A 243 -18.04 6.74 -5.06
CA ALA A 243 -17.71 5.34 -4.85
C ALA A 243 -16.30 4.98 -5.37
N VAL A 244 -15.88 5.55 -6.50
CA VAL A 244 -14.53 5.41 -7.03
C VAL A 244 -13.52 5.97 -6.03
N ASN A 245 -13.75 7.19 -5.53
CA ASN A 245 -12.83 7.80 -4.56
C ASN A 245 -12.81 7.06 -3.22
N ILE A 246 -13.94 6.52 -2.75
CA ILE A 246 -14.00 5.61 -1.60
C ILE A 246 -13.16 4.35 -1.87
N SER A 247 -13.23 3.80 -3.08
CA SER A 247 -12.45 2.62 -3.46
C SER A 247 -10.94 2.89 -3.41
N TRP A 248 -10.51 4.08 -3.84
CA TRP A 248 -9.13 4.54 -3.71
C TRP A 248 -8.70 4.70 -2.26
N ILE A 249 -9.48 5.39 -1.43
CA ILE A 249 -9.22 5.54 0.02
C ILE A 249 -9.10 4.16 0.67
N THR A 250 -10.07 3.27 0.41
CA THR A 250 -10.12 1.96 1.05
C THR A 250 -9.03 1.00 0.55
N SER A 251 -8.50 1.22 -0.65
CA SER A 251 -7.32 0.47 -1.16
C SER A 251 -6.13 0.59 -0.21
N ALA A 252 -5.96 1.73 0.45
CA ALA A 252 -4.90 1.97 1.41
C ALA A 252 -5.04 1.11 2.68
N TYR A 253 -6.23 0.60 3.03
CA TYR A 253 -6.36 -0.35 4.14
C TYR A 253 -5.83 -1.74 3.81
N MET A 254 -5.90 -2.16 2.55
CA MET A 254 -5.62 -3.54 2.16
C MET A 254 -4.20 -3.93 2.57
N TYR A 255 -3.23 -3.05 2.38
CA TYR A 255 -1.84 -3.31 2.71
C TYR A 255 -1.53 -3.53 4.19
N PRO A 256 -1.76 -2.56 5.09
CA PRO A 256 -1.45 -2.72 6.50
C PRO A 256 -2.28 -3.81 7.16
N ILE A 257 -3.56 -3.97 6.79
CA ILE A 257 -4.42 -5.05 7.32
C ILE A 257 -3.89 -6.41 6.89
N LEU A 258 -3.63 -6.62 5.59
CA LEU A 258 -3.13 -7.90 5.11
C LEU A 258 -1.72 -8.17 5.61
N MET A 259 -0.85 -7.16 5.77
CA MET A 259 0.44 -7.36 6.44
C MET A 259 0.27 -7.80 7.89
N PHE A 260 -0.67 -7.20 8.62
CA PHE A 260 -0.96 -7.58 9.99
C PHE A 260 -1.53 -9.00 10.09
N ILE A 261 -2.40 -9.42 9.16
CA ILE A 261 -3.00 -10.77 9.16
C ILE A 261 -2.00 -11.82 8.68
N CYS A 262 -1.38 -11.58 7.52
CA CYS A 262 -0.65 -12.57 6.74
C CYS A 262 0.84 -12.64 7.06
N ASN A 263 1.46 -11.57 7.58
CA ASN A 263 2.89 -11.54 7.88
C ASN A 263 3.15 -11.69 9.38
N LYS A 264 3.35 -12.93 9.83
CA LYS A 264 3.56 -13.24 11.26
C LYS A 264 4.71 -12.44 11.88
N SER A 265 5.80 -12.26 11.14
CA SER A 265 6.99 -11.54 11.63
C SER A 265 6.67 -10.08 11.99
N ILE A 266 5.89 -9.40 11.13
CA ILE A 266 5.48 -8.01 11.33
C ILE A 266 4.38 -7.94 12.40
N ARG A 267 3.36 -8.80 12.31
CA ARG A 267 2.29 -8.88 13.31
C ARG A 267 2.82 -9.01 14.73
N ASP A 268 3.77 -9.92 14.95
CA ASP A 268 4.32 -10.16 16.28
C ASP A 268 5.01 -8.89 16.83
N LYS A 269 5.56 -8.02 15.96
CA LYS A 269 6.10 -6.70 16.35
C LYS A 269 5.04 -5.64 16.55
N CYS A 270 4.01 -5.59 15.72
CA CYS A 270 2.87 -4.70 15.95
C CYS A 270 2.22 -4.99 17.31
N LEU A 271 2.00 -6.26 17.65
CA LEU A 271 1.45 -6.66 18.95
C LEU A 271 2.36 -6.28 20.12
N LEU A 272 3.69 -6.34 19.93
CA LEU A 272 4.64 -5.87 20.94
C LEU A 272 4.53 -4.36 21.14
N LEU A 273 4.46 -3.58 20.05
CA LEU A 273 4.33 -2.12 20.09
C LEU A 273 3.03 -1.67 20.76
N LEU A 274 1.96 -2.44 20.60
CA LEU A 274 0.67 -2.20 21.27
C LEU A 274 0.66 -2.66 22.74
N GLY A 275 1.75 -3.24 23.26
CA GLY A 275 1.80 -3.80 24.61
C GLY A 275 1.00 -5.10 24.79
N LEU A 276 0.48 -5.68 23.70
CA LEU A 276 -0.41 -6.85 23.71
C LEU A 276 0.33 -8.19 23.70
N GLN A 277 1.68 -8.19 23.66
CA GLN A 277 2.46 -9.44 23.74
C GLN A 277 2.33 -10.15 25.09
N ASN A 278 1.94 -9.44 26.16
CA ASN A 278 1.66 -10.04 27.47
C ASN A 278 0.26 -10.68 27.56
N CYS A 279 -0.58 -10.59 26.51
CA CYS A 279 -1.95 -11.14 26.49
C CYS A 279 -2.09 -12.45 25.70
N LYS A 280 -1.01 -13.22 25.51
CA LYS A 280 -1.10 -14.56 24.91
C LYS A 280 -0.54 -15.64 25.85
N PHE A 281 -1.47 -16.51 26.31
CA PHE A 281 -1.29 -17.86 26.86
C PHE A 281 -1.01 -18.03 28.37
N CYS A 282 -1.90 -17.54 29.24
CA CYS A 282 -2.07 -18.09 30.60
C CYS A 282 -3.43 -18.78 30.83
N CYS A 283 -4.28 -18.91 29.80
CA CYS A 283 -5.54 -19.66 29.90
C CYS A 283 -5.71 -20.56 28.68
N VAL A 284 -6.15 -21.80 28.92
CA VAL A 284 -6.45 -22.89 27.95
C VAL A 284 -5.28 -23.80 27.53
N LEU A 285 -4.30 -24.06 28.40
CA LEU A 285 -3.51 -25.30 28.32
C LEU A 285 -2.91 -25.75 29.68
N SER A 286 -3.52 -25.35 30.79
CA SER A 286 -3.59 -26.24 31.95
C SER A 286 -4.86 -27.09 31.80
N SER A 287 -4.81 -28.33 32.29
CA SER A 287 -5.93 -29.28 32.44
C SER A 287 -6.33 -30.13 31.23
N THR A 288 -5.45 -31.07 30.85
CA THR A 288 -5.82 -32.50 30.83
C THR A 288 -4.56 -33.34 31.10
N THR A 289 -4.43 -33.81 32.35
CA THR A 289 -4.02 -35.18 32.78
C THR A 289 -2.79 -35.83 32.10
N ALA A 290 -1.76 -36.38 32.75
CA ALA A 290 -1.52 -36.86 34.11
C ALA A 290 0.00 -37.26 34.22
N PRO A 291 0.49 -37.80 35.36
CA PRO A 291 1.87 -37.64 35.83
C PRO A 291 2.84 -38.80 35.53
N ASP A 292 4.12 -38.45 35.70
CA ASP A 292 5.29 -39.22 36.17
C ASP A 292 5.22 -40.76 36.27
N SER A 293 6.11 -41.46 35.55
CA SER A 293 6.80 -42.67 36.05
C SER A 293 7.81 -43.20 35.02
N ARG A 294 9.10 -43.19 35.40
CA ARG A 294 10.09 -44.29 35.29
C ARG A 294 11.52 -43.74 35.21
N ARG A 295 12.17 -43.68 36.37
CA ARG A 295 13.60 -43.96 36.52
C ARG A 295 13.72 -45.22 37.37
N PHE A 296 14.12 -46.31 36.75
CA PHE A 296 15.00 -47.35 37.27
C PHE A 296 15.73 -47.91 36.05
#